data_AF-A0A917BRH6-F1
#
_entry.id   AF-A0A917BRH6-F1
#
_cell.length_a   1.000
_cell.length_b   1.000
_cell.length_c   1.000
_cell.angle_alpha   90.00
_cell.angle_beta   90.00
_cell.angle_gamma   90.00
#
_symmetry.space_group_name_H-M   'P 1'
#
loop_
_entity.id
_entity.type
_entity.pdbx_description
1 polymer ?
#
loop_
_entity_poly.entity_id
_entity_poly.type
_entity_poly.pdbx_seq_one_letter_code
_entity_poly.pdbx_strand_id
1 'polypeptide(L)'
;MIRTGLSFIILLAFTFSASADWTIKAQNSEFQDSVYMAVVENDGYALAVRCKGTKRMLSFAFPQNVSAKAANTFNFSFPKLNIRVDGGPILQEWTNITAGEKYRKGHSMTNSPLTLDTLKALMGAQSRIAVSIGVNGKIVHETSFTAKGALEAVQSLAAHCNKATGPS
;
A
#
# COMPACT_ATOMS: atom_id res chain seq x y z
N MET A 1 24.21 2.73 63.14
CA MET A 1 23.92 1.79 62.04
C MET A 1 23.05 2.50 61.02
N ILE A 2 23.63 2.95 59.91
CA ILE A 2 22.97 3.79 58.90
C ILE A 2 22.47 2.87 57.79
N ARG A 3 21.15 2.80 57.61
CA ARG A 3 20.48 2.03 56.56
C ARG A 3 20.62 2.76 55.22
N THR A 4 21.45 2.26 54.33
CA THR A 4 21.53 2.64 52.92
C THR A 4 20.32 2.11 52.17
N GLY A 5 19.36 2.98 51.86
CA GLY A 5 18.21 2.68 51.00
C GLY A 5 18.63 2.68 49.53
N LEU A 6 18.64 1.50 48.92
CA LEU A 6 18.91 1.32 47.49
C LEU A 6 17.65 1.72 46.69
N SER A 7 17.62 2.93 46.14
CA SER A 7 16.57 3.35 45.21
C SER A 7 16.70 2.60 43.88
N PHE A 8 15.83 1.61 43.68
CA PHE A 8 15.64 0.93 42.39
C PHE A 8 14.89 1.86 41.44
N ILE A 9 15.61 2.52 40.54
CA ILE A 9 15.01 3.26 39.41
C ILE A 9 14.56 2.21 38.39
N ILE A 10 13.27 1.90 38.38
CA ILE A 10 12.63 1.05 37.37
C ILE A 10 12.54 1.86 36.08
N LEU A 11 13.48 1.62 35.15
CA LEU A 11 13.38 2.10 33.78
C LEU A 11 12.22 1.37 33.09
N LEU A 12 11.03 2.01 33.02
CA LEU A 12 9.98 1.55 32.12
C LEU A 12 10.47 1.74 30.68
N ALA A 13 10.94 0.67 30.07
CA ALA A 13 11.14 0.59 28.63
C ALA A 13 9.77 0.66 27.96
N PHE A 14 9.34 1.86 27.57
CA PHE A 14 8.19 2.04 26.70
C PHE A 14 8.51 1.42 25.34
N THR A 15 8.13 0.16 25.15
CA THR A 15 8.14 -0.49 23.84
C THR A 15 7.03 0.12 23.00
N PHE A 16 7.33 1.24 22.34
CA PHE A 16 6.45 1.79 21.31
C PHE A 16 6.25 0.71 20.25
N SER A 17 5.00 0.26 20.09
CA SER A 17 4.63 -0.64 19.00
C SER A 17 5.08 0.01 17.69
N ALA A 18 5.87 -0.72 16.90
CA ALA A 18 6.26 -0.28 15.57
C ALA A 18 4.99 -0.21 14.71
N SER A 19 4.36 0.97 14.68
CA SER A 19 3.28 1.28 13.76
C SER A 19 3.86 1.16 12.35
N ALA A 20 3.21 0.36 11.50
CA ALA A 20 3.66 0.12 10.13
C ALA A 20 3.63 1.42 9.32
N ASP A 21 4.78 2.07 9.19
CA ASP A 21 4.91 3.33 8.47
C ASP A 21 5.09 3.10 6.97
N TRP A 22 4.69 4.08 6.16
CA TRP A 22 4.90 4.02 4.71
C TRP A 22 6.39 4.05 4.38
N THR A 23 6.83 3.10 3.55
CA THR A 23 8.22 2.97 3.11
C THR A 23 8.35 3.29 1.63
N ILE A 24 9.43 3.96 1.25
CA ILE A 24 9.75 4.26 -0.15
C ILE A 24 10.81 3.27 -0.63
N LYS A 25 10.54 2.63 -1.76
CA LYS A 25 11.47 1.72 -2.45
C LYS A 25 11.70 2.24 -3.86
N ALA A 26 12.97 2.43 -4.22
CA ALA A 26 13.38 2.75 -5.57
C ALA A 26 14.08 1.53 -6.19
N GLN A 27 13.67 1.17 -7.39
CA GLN A 27 14.33 0.17 -8.22
C GLN A 27 14.80 0.88 -9.49
N ASN A 28 16.05 1.29 -9.45
CA ASN A 28 16.71 1.92 -10.59
C ASN A 28 17.02 0.86 -11.65
N SER A 29 16.93 1.24 -12.92
CA SER A 29 17.31 0.40 -14.04
C SER A 29 18.08 1.23 -15.05
N GLU A 30 19.24 0.73 -15.49
CA GLU A 30 20.05 1.35 -16.55
C GLU A 30 19.45 1.11 -17.95
N PHE A 31 18.53 0.15 -18.08
CA PHE A 31 17.96 -0.29 -19.36
C PHE A 31 16.46 -0.02 -19.52
N GLN A 32 15.78 0.35 -18.44
CA GLN A 32 14.34 0.60 -18.42
C GLN A 32 14.02 1.79 -17.52
N ASP A 33 12.79 2.28 -17.61
CA ASP A 33 12.31 3.29 -16.66
C ASP A 33 12.46 2.81 -15.22
N SER A 34 13.09 3.65 -14.40
CA SER A 34 13.19 3.44 -12.96
C SER A 34 11.81 3.35 -12.34
N VAL A 35 11.68 2.46 -11.36
CA VAL A 35 10.42 2.18 -10.67
C VAL A 35 10.51 2.73 -9.25
N TYR A 36 9.58 3.60 -8.90
CA TYR A 36 9.45 4.14 -7.54
C TYR A 36 8.18 3.60 -6.92
N MET A 37 8.23 3.22 -5.65
CA MET A 37 7.12 2.61 -4.95
C MET A 37 7.03 3.13 -3.52
N ALA A 38 5.85 3.58 -3.11
CA ALA A 38 5.49 3.87 -1.73
C ALA A 38 4.61 2.72 -1.22
N VAL A 39 5.02 2.03 -0.15
CA VAL A 39 4.39 0.79 0.34
C VAL A 39 4.10 0.88 1.82
N VAL A 40 2.91 0.44 2.21
CA VAL A 40 2.55 0.16 3.60
C VAL A 40 2.08 -1.29 3.72
N GLU A 41 2.44 -1.96 4.81
CA GLU A 41 2.14 -3.37 5.04
C GLU A 41 1.39 -3.51 6.37
N ASN A 42 0.40 -4.41 6.46
CA ASN A 42 -0.33 -4.69 7.69
C ASN A 42 -0.91 -6.10 7.67
N ASP A 43 -0.61 -6.93 8.68
CA ASP A 43 -1.18 -8.29 8.86
C ASP A 43 -1.21 -9.16 7.59
N GLY A 44 -0.10 -9.17 6.83
CA GLY A 44 0.00 -9.94 5.58
C GLY A 44 -0.67 -9.29 4.37
N TYR A 45 -1.21 -8.08 4.50
CA TYR A 45 -1.64 -7.25 3.40
C TYR A 45 -0.58 -6.20 3.07
N ALA A 46 -0.60 -5.70 1.84
CA ALA A 46 0.19 -4.53 1.48
C ALA A 46 -0.58 -3.63 0.52
N LEU A 47 -0.43 -2.32 0.68
CA LEU A 47 -0.88 -1.32 -0.28
C LEU A 47 0.34 -0.60 -0.83
N ALA A 48 0.43 -0.51 -2.15
CA ALA A 48 1.54 0.13 -2.82
C ALA A 48 1.06 1.10 -3.89
N VAL A 49 1.56 2.33 -3.85
CA VAL A 49 1.53 3.23 -4.99
C VAL A 49 2.83 3.04 -5.73
N ARG A 50 2.77 2.77 -7.04
CA ARG A 50 3.93 2.56 -7.91
C ARG A 50 3.92 3.55 -9.05
N CYS A 51 5.10 4.03 -9.42
CA CYS A 51 5.34 4.78 -10.63
C CYS A 51 6.37 4.10 -11.52
N LYS A 52 6.11 4.05 -12.83
CA LYS A 52 7.09 3.70 -13.86
C LYS A 52 6.90 4.67 -15.03
N GLY A 53 7.88 5.56 -15.25
CA GLY A 53 7.70 6.69 -16.16
C GLY A 53 6.53 7.57 -15.73
N THR A 54 5.60 7.86 -16.65
CA THR A 54 4.38 8.63 -16.37
C THR A 54 3.22 7.77 -15.83
N LYS A 55 3.35 6.44 -15.85
CA LYS A 55 2.28 5.52 -15.44
C LYS A 55 2.29 5.33 -13.93
N ARG A 56 1.16 5.65 -13.29
CA ARG A 56 0.91 5.45 -11.87
C ARG A 56 -0.06 4.30 -11.66
N MET A 57 0.30 3.38 -10.77
CA MET A 57 -0.47 2.19 -10.46
C MET A 57 -0.68 2.09 -8.96
N LEU A 58 -1.87 1.68 -8.56
CA LEU A 58 -2.20 1.25 -7.21
C LEU A 58 -2.21 -0.28 -7.18
N SER A 59 -1.45 -0.85 -6.26
CA SER A 59 -1.35 -2.29 -6.07
C SER A 59 -1.80 -2.66 -4.67
N PHE A 60 -2.61 -3.71 -4.55
CA PHE A 60 -3.05 -4.22 -3.25
C PHE A 60 -2.75 -5.71 -3.16
N ALA A 61 -1.87 -6.10 -2.24
CA ALA A 61 -1.53 -7.50 -1.99
C ALA A 61 -2.32 -8.04 -0.79
N PHE A 62 -2.74 -9.30 -0.89
CA PHE A 62 -3.54 -9.99 0.11
C PHE A 62 -3.04 -11.42 0.34
N PRO A 63 -3.16 -11.98 1.56
CA PRO A 63 -2.51 -13.22 1.99
C PRO A 63 -3.28 -14.47 1.52
N GLN A 64 -3.64 -14.51 0.24
CA GLN A 64 -4.23 -15.67 -0.38
C GLN A 64 -3.54 -15.94 -1.71
N ASN A 65 -3.10 -17.18 -1.92
CA ASN A 65 -2.57 -17.61 -3.21
C ASN A 65 -3.72 -17.99 -4.14
N VAL A 66 -3.98 -17.16 -5.14
CA VAL A 66 -4.98 -17.36 -6.16
C VAL A 66 -4.30 -18.00 -7.36
N SER A 67 -4.79 -19.17 -7.79
CA SER A 67 -4.26 -19.84 -8.98
C SER A 67 -4.52 -18.99 -10.24
N ALA A 68 -3.71 -19.20 -11.30
CA ALA A 68 -3.91 -18.48 -12.57
C ALA A 68 -5.33 -18.64 -13.13
N LYS A 69 -5.91 -19.85 -13.04
CA LYS A 69 -7.29 -20.11 -13.47
C LYS A 69 -8.31 -19.34 -12.63
N ALA A 70 -8.13 -19.30 -11.31
CA ALA A 70 -9.01 -18.54 -10.43
C ALA A 70 -8.88 -17.03 -10.68
N ALA A 71 -7.66 -16.51 -10.84
CA ALA A 71 -7.42 -15.10 -11.16
C ALA A 71 -8.10 -14.69 -12.48
N ASN A 72 -8.00 -15.52 -13.53
CA ASN A 72 -8.72 -15.28 -14.78
C ASN A 72 -10.24 -15.26 -14.59
N THR A 73 -10.77 -16.16 -13.76
CA THR A 73 -12.20 -16.21 -13.44
C THR A 73 -12.64 -14.95 -12.70
N PHE A 74 -11.87 -14.51 -11.70
CA PHE A 74 -12.15 -13.26 -10.99
C PHE A 74 -12.05 -12.04 -11.91
N ASN A 75 -11.07 -12.00 -12.81
CA ASN A 75 -10.93 -10.89 -13.75
C ASN A 75 -12.11 -10.80 -14.72
N PHE A 76 -12.74 -11.93 -15.09
CA PHE A 76 -13.96 -11.93 -15.89
C PHE A 76 -15.17 -11.32 -15.17
N SER A 77 -15.18 -11.33 -13.84
CA SER A 77 -16.20 -10.67 -13.03
C SER A 77 -15.93 -9.19 -12.77
N PHE A 78 -14.92 -8.61 -13.43
CA PHE A 78 -14.52 -7.20 -13.30
C PHE A 78 -14.37 -6.75 -11.84
N PRO A 79 -13.33 -7.21 -11.14
CA PRO A 79 -13.17 -6.89 -9.73
C PRO A 79 -12.88 -5.40 -9.56
N LYS A 80 -13.36 -4.85 -8.45
CA LYS A 80 -13.15 -3.46 -8.06
C LYS A 80 -12.25 -3.40 -6.84
N LEU A 81 -11.25 -2.52 -6.88
CA LEU A 81 -10.51 -2.10 -5.70
C LEU A 81 -11.24 -0.89 -5.11
N ASN A 82 -11.76 -1.05 -3.90
CA ASN A 82 -12.42 0.04 -3.19
C ASN A 82 -11.42 0.64 -2.20
N ILE A 83 -11.29 1.96 -2.20
CA ILE A 83 -10.44 2.70 -1.27
C ILE A 83 -11.33 3.68 -0.51
N ARG A 84 -11.16 3.74 0.81
CA ARG A 84 -11.77 4.75 1.67
C ARG A 84 -10.68 5.37 2.54
N VAL A 85 -10.52 6.68 2.44
CA VAL A 85 -9.56 7.45 3.24
C VAL A 85 -10.30 8.22 4.32
N ASP A 86 -9.88 8.08 5.58
CA ASP A 86 -10.39 8.82 6.74
C ASP A 86 -11.92 8.85 6.88
N GLY A 87 -12.58 7.74 6.53
CA GLY A 87 -14.05 7.65 6.60
C GLY A 87 -14.80 8.40 5.49
N GLY A 88 -14.10 8.96 4.50
CA GLY A 88 -14.67 9.66 3.35
C GLY A 88 -15.42 8.76 2.36
N PRO A 89 -15.72 9.28 1.15
CA PRO A 89 -16.41 8.51 0.12
C PRO A 89 -15.57 7.30 -0.33
N ILE A 90 -16.25 6.26 -0.82
CA ILE A 90 -15.59 5.11 -1.43
C ILE A 90 -15.16 5.51 -2.85
N LEU A 91 -13.85 5.43 -3.09
CA LEU A 91 -13.27 5.52 -4.42
C LEU A 91 -13.18 4.10 -4.99
N GLN A 92 -13.71 3.90 -6.20
CA GLN A 92 -13.72 2.60 -6.85
C GLN A 92 -12.82 2.61 -8.08
N GLU A 93 -11.92 1.64 -8.15
CA GLU A 93 -10.99 1.49 -9.24
C GLU A 93 -11.12 0.11 -9.88
N TRP A 94 -11.13 0.03 -11.20
CA TRP A 94 -11.09 -1.25 -11.90
C TRP A 94 -9.73 -1.89 -11.71
N THR A 95 -9.71 -3.12 -11.23
CA THR A 95 -8.46 -3.81 -10.94
C THR A 95 -8.38 -5.16 -11.63
N ASN A 96 -7.17 -5.64 -11.87
CA ASN A 96 -6.94 -7.03 -12.27
C ASN A 96 -6.23 -7.78 -11.14
N ILE A 97 -6.73 -8.96 -10.81
CA ILE A 97 -6.07 -9.91 -9.92
C ILE A 97 -4.97 -10.63 -10.70
N THR A 98 -3.77 -10.60 -10.16
CA THR A 98 -2.61 -11.32 -10.67
C THR A 98 -2.35 -12.51 -9.75
N ALA A 99 -2.27 -13.70 -10.35
CA ALA A 99 -1.99 -14.93 -9.63
C ALA A 99 -0.55 -14.98 -9.10
N GLY A 100 -0.37 -15.72 -8.01
CA GLY A 100 0.93 -16.15 -7.49
C GLY A 100 1.77 -15.08 -6.79
N GLU A 101 2.99 -15.48 -6.44
CA GLU A 101 3.91 -14.85 -5.49
C GLU A 101 4.61 -13.57 -6.01
N LYS A 102 3.93 -12.74 -6.79
CA LYS A 102 4.50 -11.51 -7.39
C LYS A 102 5.02 -10.52 -6.36
N TYR A 103 4.43 -10.53 -5.17
CA TYR A 103 4.84 -9.69 -4.04
C TYR A 103 5.57 -10.52 -2.97
N ARG A 104 4.91 -11.56 -2.44
CA ARG A 104 5.46 -12.47 -1.44
C ARG A 104 4.86 -13.86 -1.63
N LYS A 105 5.61 -14.90 -1.22
CA LYS A 105 5.10 -16.27 -1.16
C LYS A 105 3.74 -16.35 -0.46
N GLY A 106 2.79 -17.05 -1.08
CA GLY A 106 1.43 -17.21 -0.55
C GLY A 106 0.49 -16.01 -0.73
N HIS A 107 0.94 -14.93 -1.38
CA HIS A 107 0.14 -13.73 -1.60
C HIS A 107 -0.21 -13.61 -3.08
N SER A 108 -1.38 -13.03 -3.35
CA SER A 108 -1.75 -12.52 -4.67
C SER A 108 -1.83 -11.01 -4.60
N MET A 109 -1.94 -10.37 -5.76
CA MET A 109 -2.04 -8.92 -5.82
C MET A 109 -3.07 -8.48 -6.84
N THR A 110 -3.68 -7.32 -6.58
CA THR A 110 -4.42 -6.58 -7.58
C THR A 110 -3.59 -5.42 -8.08
N ASN A 111 -3.76 -5.07 -9.36
CA ASN A 111 -3.15 -3.88 -9.95
C ASN A 111 -4.23 -3.06 -10.65
N SER A 112 -4.29 -1.77 -10.30
CA SER A 112 -5.21 -0.79 -10.86
C SER A 112 -4.43 0.44 -11.33
N PRO A 113 -4.81 1.08 -12.46
CA PRO A 113 -4.43 2.46 -12.72
C PRO A 113 -4.78 3.33 -11.51
N LEU A 114 -3.89 4.25 -11.12
CA LEU A 114 -4.16 5.20 -10.05
C LEU A 114 -4.76 6.48 -10.62
N THR A 115 -6.02 6.77 -10.30
CA THR A 115 -6.65 8.03 -10.69
C THR A 115 -6.12 9.21 -9.88
N LEU A 116 -6.34 10.42 -10.40
CA LEU A 116 -5.93 11.64 -9.71
C LEU A 116 -6.71 11.84 -8.40
N ASP A 117 -7.98 11.46 -8.35
CA ASP A 117 -8.82 11.61 -7.15
C ASP A 117 -8.35 10.67 -6.04
N THR A 118 -8.05 9.40 -6.38
CA THR A 118 -7.45 8.46 -5.43
C THR A 118 -6.07 8.91 -4.97
N LEU A 119 -5.23 9.42 -5.88
CA LEU A 119 -3.92 9.97 -5.50
C LEU A 119 -4.05 11.16 -4.52
N LYS A 120 -4.95 12.11 -4.81
CA LYS A 120 -5.21 13.26 -3.92
C LYS A 120 -5.73 12.82 -2.57
N ALA A 121 -6.65 11.85 -2.54
CA ALA A 121 -7.17 11.31 -1.30
C ALA A 121 -6.06 10.65 -0.46
N LEU A 122 -5.20 9.83 -1.07
CA LEU A 122 -4.06 9.21 -0.38
C LEU A 122 -3.06 10.24 0.15
N MET A 123 -2.78 11.30 -0.61
CA MET A 123 -1.93 12.40 -0.15
C MET A 123 -2.56 13.15 1.03
N GLY A 124 -3.88 13.34 1.02
CA GLY A 124 -4.62 14.00 2.10
C GLY A 124 -4.90 13.13 3.32
N ALA A 125 -4.47 11.86 3.33
CA ALA A 125 -4.79 10.91 4.38
C ALA A 125 -4.12 11.28 5.71
N GLN A 126 -4.89 11.33 6.79
CA GLN A 126 -4.46 11.74 8.12
C GLN A 126 -4.36 10.57 9.10
N SER A 127 -5.30 9.62 9.03
CA SER A 127 -5.44 8.57 10.04
C SER A 127 -5.44 7.16 9.45
N ARG A 128 -6.32 6.88 8.48
CA ARG A 128 -6.65 5.51 8.07
C ARG A 128 -6.98 5.42 6.59
N ILE A 129 -6.44 4.39 5.96
CA ILE A 129 -6.73 4.03 4.58
C ILE A 129 -7.31 2.61 4.59
N ALA A 130 -8.61 2.48 4.41
CA ALA A 130 -9.29 1.19 4.26
C ALA A 130 -9.31 0.78 2.79
N VAL A 131 -8.99 -0.48 2.53
CA VAL A 131 -8.92 -1.03 1.17
C VAL A 131 -9.65 -2.35 1.13
N SER A 132 -10.47 -2.55 0.10
CA SER A 132 -11.16 -3.82 -0.10
C SER A 132 -11.22 -4.22 -1.57
N ILE A 133 -11.35 -5.52 -1.81
CA ILE A 133 -11.62 -6.07 -3.15
C ILE A 133 -13.09 -6.46 -3.20
N GLY A 134 -13.81 -5.87 -4.16
CA GLY A 134 -15.20 -6.20 -4.47
C GLY A 134 -15.29 -7.07 -5.72
N VAL A 135 -16.05 -8.16 -5.65
CA VAL A 135 -16.38 -9.04 -6.77
C VAL A 135 -17.89 -9.25 -6.79
N ASN A 136 -18.55 -8.91 -7.90
CA ASN A 136 -20.01 -9.05 -8.04
C ASN A 136 -20.81 -8.47 -6.84
N GLY A 137 -20.40 -7.29 -6.36
CA GLY A 137 -21.05 -6.61 -5.24
C GLY A 137 -20.71 -7.18 -3.84
N LYS A 138 -19.91 -8.25 -3.74
CA LYS A 138 -19.46 -8.81 -2.46
C LYS A 138 -18.02 -8.40 -2.17
N ILE A 139 -17.73 -8.05 -0.92
CA ILE A 139 -16.37 -7.81 -0.45
C ILE A 139 -15.72 -9.17 -0.16
N VAL A 140 -14.57 -9.45 -0.79
CA VAL A 140 -13.84 -10.72 -0.63
C VAL A 140 -12.56 -10.58 0.18
N HIS A 141 -11.97 -9.38 0.19
CA HIS A 141 -10.86 -9.02 1.07
C HIS A 141 -11.07 -7.60 1.55
N GLU A 142 -10.73 -7.34 2.81
CA GLU A 142 -10.78 -6.02 3.41
C GLU A 142 -9.68 -5.92 4.46
N THR A 143 -9.00 -4.78 4.47
CA THR A 143 -8.06 -4.43 5.53
C THR A 143 -7.98 -2.91 5.65
N SER A 144 -7.22 -2.44 6.63
CA SER A 144 -6.87 -1.04 6.71
C SER A 144 -5.42 -0.83 7.10
N PHE A 145 -4.88 0.27 6.61
CA PHE A 145 -3.53 0.72 6.87
C PHE A 145 -3.58 2.05 7.61
N THR A 146 -2.52 2.33 8.38
CA THR A 146 -2.29 3.68 8.89
C THR A 146 -1.95 4.61 7.73
N ALA A 147 -2.39 5.86 7.83
CA ALA A 147 -1.99 6.93 6.91
C ALA A 147 -0.66 7.59 7.30
N LYS A 148 -0.05 7.19 8.42
CA LYS A 148 1.20 7.79 8.92
C LYS A 148 2.33 7.65 7.89
N GLY A 149 2.86 8.79 7.43
CA GLY A 149 3.89 8.86 6.39
C GLY A 149 3.36 8.74 4.96
N ALA A 150 2.05 8.54 4.74
CA ALA A 150 1.47 8.41 3.40
C ALA A 150 1.70 9.67 2.55
N LEU A 151 1.47 10.86 3.12
CA LEU A 151 1.67 12.14 2.44
C LEU A 151 3.10 12.25 1.89
N GLU A 152 4.10 12.08 2.75
CA GLU A 152 5.52 12.20 2.40
C GLU A 152 5.92 11.16 1.35
N ALA A 153 5.52 9.90 1.55
CA ALA A 153 5.86 8.81 0.64
C ALA A 153 5.22 8.98 -0.74
N VAL A 154 3.94 9.35 -0.79
CA VAL A 154 3.20 9.54 -2.04
C VAL A 154 3.63 10.82 -2.75
N GLN A 155 3.92 11.91 -2.03
CA GLN A 155 4.48 13.14 -2.61
C GLN A 155 5.86 12.90 -3.23
N SER A 156 6.74 12.19 -2.51
CA SER A 156 8.06 11.82 -3.02
C SER A 156 7.92 11.03 -4.33
N LEU A 157 7.05 10.02 -4.36
CA LEU A 157 6.76 9.26 -5.56
C LEU A 157 6.22 10.14 -6.70
N ALA A 158 5.29 11.06 -6.42
CA ALA A 158 4.75 11.97 -7.43
C ALA A 158 5.83 12.89 -8.03
N ALA A 159 6.76 13.37 -7.20
CA ALA A 159 7.89 14.18 -7.66
C ALA A 159 8.82 13.39 -8.61
N HIS A 160 9.04 12.10 -8.36
CA HIS A 160 9.83 11.25 -9.24
C HIS A 160 9.09 10.85 -10.52
N CYS A 161 7.77 10.62 -10.46
CA CYS A 161 6.96 10.34 -11.66
C CYS A 161 7.03 11.46 -12.71
N ASN A 162 6.98 12.71 -12.26
CA ASN A 162 6.90 13.86 -13.16
C ASN A 162 8.26 14.23 -13.76
N LYS A 163 9.36 13.79 -13.14
CA LYS A 163 10.74 14.03 -13.61
C LYS A 163 11.22 13.01 -14.64
N ALA A 164 10.53 11.86 -14.78
CA ALA A 164 10.91 10.81 -15.73
C ALA A 164 10.69 11.22 -17.21
N THR A 165 10.16 12.41 -17.47
CA THR A 165 10.22 13.07 -18.79
C THR A 165 11.52 13.86 -18.90
N GLY A 166 12.66 13.19 -19.11
CA GLY A 166 13.88 13.89 -19.54
C GLY A 166 13.66 14.61 -20.88
N PRO A 167 14.45 15.64 -21.21
CA PRO A 167 14.35 16.30 -22.52
C PRO A 167 14.67 15.26 -23.60
N SER A 168 13.66 14.95 -24.42
CA SER A 168 13.82 14.25 -25.70
C SER A 168 14.68 15.05 -26.65
#